data_AF-A0A972ZEV0-F1
#
_entry.id   AF-A0A972ZEV0-F1
#
_cell.length_a   1.000
_cell.length_b   1.000
_cell.length_c   1.000
_cell.angle_alpha   90.00
_cell.angle_beta   90.00
_cell.angle_gamma   90.00
#
_symmetry.space_group_name_H-M   'P 1'
#
loop_
_entity.id
_entity.type
_entity.pdbx_description
1 polymer ?
#
loop_
_entity_poly.entity_id
_entity_poly.type
_entity_poly.pdbx_seq_one_letter_code
_entity_poly.pdbx_strand_id
1 'polypeptide(L)'
;MRKVETKSRSAKRIRHGRRRKRWLYWALQLVGLCYLLFFPLRAVVEVANRTGVGYVVSYLTIVSATTAYLYWSDKRRAQRDEWRIPEAHLHLMDLVGGWPAAYLAQRVFRHKIAKREFQFTFWLIVIVHQYVAVDFMQAWKWTHYVHGALEQFRSS
;
A
#
# COMPACT_ATOMS: atom_id res chain seq x y z
N MET A 1 -8.30 -27.49 44.91
CA MET A 1 -9.00 -26.29 44.38
C MET A 1 -8.08 -25.08 44.05
N ARG A 2 -6.91 -24.87 44.71
CA ARG A 2 -6.00 -23.71 44.48
C ARG A 2 -5.25 -23.63 43.11
N LYS A 3 -5.11 -24.72 42.35
CA LYS A 3 -4.37 -24.73 41.06
C LYS A 3 -5.13 -24.14 39.87
N VAL A 4 -6.46 -24.08 39.94
CA VAL A 4 -7.31 -23.58 38.83
C VAL A 4 -7.28 -22.05 38.76
N GLU A 5 -7.22 -21.39 39.93
CA GLU A 5 -7.19 -19.93 40.06
C GLU A 5 -5.88 -19.29 39.56
N THR A 6 -4.74 -19.96 39.77
CA THR A 6 -3.43 -19.47 39.33
C THR A 6 -3.25 -19.56 37.81
N LYS A 7 -3.78 -20.62 37.17
CA LYS A 7 -3.81 -20.76 35.70
C LYS A 7 -4.66 -19.68 35.03
N SER A 8 -5.80 -19.34 35.64
CA SER A 8 -6.71 -18.28 35.19
C SER A 8 -6.06 -16.89 35.25
N ARG A 9 -5.40 -16.56 36.37
CA ARG A 9 -4.71 -15.26 36.55
C ARG A 9 -3.51 -15.09 35.61
N SER A 10 -2.72 -16.16 35.39
CA SER A 10 -1.60 -16.15 34.44
C SER A 10 -2.07 -15.99 32.98
N ALA A 11 -3.13 -16.71 32.57
CA ALA A 11 -3.72 -16.59 31.24
C ALA A 11 -4.35 -15.20 30.98
N LYS A 12 -4.91 -14.55 32.01
CA LYS A 12 -5.43 -13.17 31.93
C LYS A 12 -4.31 -12.14 31.73
N ARG A 13 -3.17 -12.28 32.43
CA ARG A 13 -1.98 -11.42 32.28
C ARG A 13 -1.35 -11.51 30.89
N ILE A 14 -1.23 -12.72 30.33
CA ILE A 14 -0.71 -12.95 28.97
C ILE A 14 -1.62 -12.34 27.90
N ARG A 15 -2.96 -12.40 28.09
CA ARG A 15 -3.93 -11.76 27.18
C ARG A 15 -3.85 -10.23 27.21
N HIS A 16 -3.64 -9.63 28.38
CA HIS A 16 -3.49 -8.18 28.50
C HIS A 16 -2.17 -7.66 27.89
N GLY A 17 -1.06 -8.38 28.06
CA GLY A 17 0.23 -8.04 27.43
C GLY A 17 0.19 -8.10 25.90
N ARG A 18 -0.61 -9.01 25.32
CA ARG A 18 -0.83 -9.12 23.86
C ARG A 18 -1.64 -7.95 23.27
N ARG A 19 -2.59 -7.38 24.02
CA ARG A 19 -3.41 -6.23 23.56
C ARG A 19 -2.60 -4.93 23.47
N ARG A 20 -1.70 -4.68 24.42
CA ARG A 20 -0.85 -3.48 24.43
C ARG A 20 0.21 -3.47 23.33
N LYS A 21 0.81 -4.63 23.02
CA LYS A 21 1.74 -4.76 21.89
C LYS A 21 1.05 -4.52 20.54
N ARG A 22 -0.20 -4.99 20.36
CA ARG A 22 -0.98 -4.75 19.13
C ARG A 22 -1.18 -3.27 18.84
N TRP A 23 -1.47 -2.44 19.84
CA TRP A 23 -1.69 -1.01 19.66
C TRP A 23 -0.43 -0.26 19.20
N LEU A 24 0.74 -0.64 19.72
CA LEU A 24 2.03 -0.10 19.27
C LEU A 24 2.31 -0.45 17.80
N TYR A 25 1.99 -1.67 17.36
CA TYR A 25 2.08 -2.04 15.94
C TYR A 25 1.13 -1.23 15.06
N TRP A 26 -0.12 -1.05 15.47
CA TRP A 26 -1.07 -0.21 14.72
C TRP A 26 -0.66 1.26 14.70
N ALA A 27 -0.12 1.79 15.80
CA ALA A 27 0.40 3.16 15.86
C ALA A 27 1.64 3.35 14.96
N LEU A 28 2.59 2.42 14.99
CA LEU A 28 3.75 2.42 14.09
C LEU A 28 3.33 2.27 12.62
N GLN A 29 2.32 1.45 12.34
CA GLN A 29 1.76 1.33 10.98
C GLN A 29 1.08 2.63 10.53
N LEU A 30 0.41 3.36 11.42
CA LEU A 30 -0.21 4.65 11.09
C LEU A 30 0.83 5.72 10.84
N VAL A 31 1.87 5.82 11.67
CA VAL A 31 2.99 6.75 11.47
C VAL A 31 3.73 6.42 10.16
N GLY A 32 4.00 5.14 9.92
CA GLY A 32 4.56 4.66 8.66
C GLY A 32 3.68 5.04 7.46
N LEU A 33 2.36 4.89 7.57
CA LEU A 33 1.42 5.29 6.51
C LEU A 33 1.42 6.79 6.26
N CYS A 34 1.46 7.60 7.32
CA CYS A 34 1.50 9.06 7.20
C CYS A 34 2.78 9.52 6.50
N TYR A 35 3.93 8.94 6.86
CA TYR A 35 5.20 9.21 6.18
C TYR A 35 5.14 8.79 4.71
N LEU A 36 4.56 7.61 4.45
CA LEU A 36 4.41 7.03 3.13
C LEU A 36 3.41 7.81 2.25
N LEU A 37 2.48 8.56 2.83
CA LEU A 37 1.57 9.43 2.08
C LEU A 37 2.15 10.82 1.84
N PHE A 38 3.09 11.29 2.66
CA PHE A 38 3.61 12.66 2.57
C PHE A 38 4.36 12.94 1.27
N PHE A 39 5.27 12.03 0.87
CA PHE A 39 6.04 12.17 -0.37
C PHE A 39 5.19 12.08 -1.64
N PRO A 40 4.36 11.06 -1.86
CA PRO A 40 3.52 11.01 -3.06
C PRO A 40 2.53 12.16 -3.10
N LEU A 41 2.01 12.64 -1.96
CA LEU A 41 1.11 13.80 -1.93
C LEU A 41 1.81 15.07 -2.42
N ARG A 42 3.02 15.34 -1.93
CA ARG A 42 3.83 16.50 -2.37
C ARG A 42 4.19 16.40 -3.85
N ALA A 43 4.50 15.20 -4.35
CA ALA A 43 4.76 14.99 -5.78
C ALA A 43 3.49 15.24 -6.62
N VAL A 44 2.34 14.75 -6.19
CA VAL A 44 1.05 14.97 -6.86
C VAL A 44 0.68 16.45 -6.88
N VAL A 45 0.89 17.19 -5.78
CA VAL A 45 0.65 18.64 -5.73
C VAL A 45 1.57 19.38 -6.71
N GLU A 46 2.84 19.02 -6.76
CA GLU A 46 3.80 19.62 -7.71
C GLU A 46 3.39 19.35 -9.16
N VAL A 47 2.99 18.12 -9.48
CA VAL A 47 2.47 17.76 -10.80
C VAL A 47 1.19 18.54 -11.11
N ALA A 48 0.26 18.63 -10.17
CA ALA A 48 -0.99 19.37 -10.32
C ALA A 48 -0.75 20.87 -10.59
N ASN A 49 0.26 21.46 -9.95
CA ASN A 49 0.66 22.84 -10.21
C ASN A 49 1.27 23.03 -11.60
N ARG A 50 1.93 22.00 -12.16
CA ARG A 50 2.57 22.04 -13.50
C ARG A 50 1.62 21.73 -14.65
N THR A 51 0.75 20.74 -14.52
CA THR A 51 -0.13 20.25 -15.59
C THR A 51 -1.57 20.77 -15.47
N GLY A 52 -1.92 21.37 -14.34
CA GLY A 52 -3.26 21.80 -14.01
C GLY A 52 -3.99 20.81 -13.09
N VAL A 53 -4.58 21.35 -12.02
CA VAL A 53 -5.24 20.58 -10.96
C VAL A 53 -6.39 19.71 -11.49
N GLY A 54 -7.15 20.23 -12.46
CA GLY A 54 -8.31 19.52 -13.03
C GLY A 54 -7.95 18.17 -13.67
N TYR A 55 -6.85 18.12 -14.43
CA TYR A 55 -6.38 16.88 -15.07
C TYR A 55 -5.90 15.85 -14.05
N VAL A 56 -5.18 16.28 -13.02
CA VAL A 56 -4.69 15.37 -11.98
C VAL A 56 -5.85 14.81 -11.15
N VAL A 57 -6.80 15.66 -10.76
CA VAL A 57 -7.98 15.23 -10.00
C VAL A 57 -8.86 14.29 -10.82
N SER A 58 -9.09 14.56 -12.10
CA SER A 58 -9.89 13.68 -12.96
C SER A 58 -9.21 12.32 -13.15
N TYR A 59 -7.91 12.31 -13.42
CA TYR A 59 -7.11 11.07 -13.52
C TYR A 59 -7.19 10.25 -12.23
N LEU A 60 -6.89 10.86 -11.07
CA LEU A 60 -6.92 10.17 -9.77
C LEU A 60 -8.31 9.64 -9.44
N THR A 61 -9.37 10.38 -9.78
CA THR A 61 -10.75 9.96 -9.54
C THR A 61 -11.10 8.74 -10.38
N ILE A 62 -10.79 8.75 -11.67
CA ILE A 62 -11.07 7.63 -12.58
C ILE A 62 -10.30 6.38 -12.14
N VAL A 63 -9.00 6.51 -11.90
CA VAL A 63 -8.15 5.38 -11.47
C VAL A 63 -8.63 4.83 -10.13
N SER A 64 -8.96 5.69 -9.16
CA SER A 64 -9.46 5.27 -7.85
C SER A 64 -10.81 4.57 -7.93
N ALA A 65 -11.75 5.10 -8.73
CA ALA A 65 -13.08 4.52 -8.92
C ALA A 65 -12.99 3.14 -9.60
N THR A 66 -12.21 3.02 -10.68
CA THR A 66 -11.98 1.75 -11.37
C THR A 66 -11.32 0.72 -10.46
N THR A 67 -10.33 1.14 -9.67
CA THR A 67 -9.67 0.28 -8.68
C THR A 67 -10.68 -0.24 -7.65
N ALA A 68 -11.46 0.64 -7.03
CA ALA A 68 -12.46 0.26 -6.04
C ALA A 68 -13.51 -0.70 -6.63
N TYR A 69 -13.96 -0.45 -7.87
CA TYR A 69 -14.89 -1.31 -8.59
C TYR A 69 -14.31 -2.72 -8.82
N LEU A 70 -13.04 -2.82 -9.25
CA LEU A 70 -12.40 -4.11 -9.48
C LEU A 70 -12.29 -4.94 -8.20
N TYR A 71 -11.90 -4.32 -7.08
CA TYR A 71 -11.84 -5.01 -5.78
C TYR A 71 -13.23 -5.47 -5.29
N TRP A 72 -14.26 -4.64 -5.50
CA TRP A 72 -15.63 -5.00 -5.17
C TRP A 72 -16.16 -6.15 -6.05
N SER A 73 -15.89 -6.09 -7.35
CA SER A 73 -16.25 -7.12 -8.33
C SER A 73 -15.57 -8.45 -8.00
N ASP A 74 -14.26 -8.44 -7.69
CA ASP A 74 -13.53 -9.65 -7.27
C ASP A 74 -14.14 -10.28 -6.02
N LYS A 75 -14.53 -9.47 -5.03
CA LYS A 75 -15.22 -9.97 -3.84
C LYS A 75 -16.57 -10.61 -4.17
N ARG A 76 -17.38 -9.96 -5.03
CA ARG A 76 -18.69 -10.51 -5.44
C ARG A 76 -18.55 -11.83 -6.19
N ARG A 77 -17.59 -11.92 -7.12
CA ARG A 77 -17.29 -13.15 -7.87
C ARG A 77 -16.84 -14.27 -6.94
N ALA A 78 -16.00 -13.96 -5.94
CA ALA A 78 -15.58 -14.92 -4.92
C ALA A 78 -16.72 -15.43 -4.03
N GLN A 79 -17.80 -14.66 -3.86
CA GLN A 79 -19.00 -15.09 -3.11
C GLN A 79 -19.97 -15.93 -3.95
N ARG A 80 -19.88 -15.85 -5.28
CA ARG A 80 -20.77 -16.52 -6.24
C ARG A 80 -20.12 -17.73 -6.92
N ASP A 81 -18.93 -18.11 -6.47
CA ASP A 81 -18.07 -19.14 -7.11
C ASP A 81 -17.86 -18.91 -8.62
N GLU A 82 -17.82 -17.64 -9.02
CA GLU A 82 -17.52 -17.21 -10.39
C GLU A 82 -16.00 -17.09 -10.62
N TRP A 83 -15.60 -16.97 -11.89
CA TRP A 83 -14.20 -16.78 -12.27
C TRP A 83 -13.60 -15.52 -11.63
N ARG A 84 -12.58 -15.72 -10.78
CA ARG A 84 -11.90 -14.65 -10.02
C ARG A 84 -11.05 -13.75 -10.92
N ILE A 85 -10.88 -12.50 -10.53
CA ILE A 85 -10.03 -11.57 -11.27
C ILE A 85 -8.56 -11.95 -11.03
N PRO A 86 -7.71 -12.03 -12.08
CA PRO A 86 -6.29 -12.30 -11.90
C PRO A 86 -5.64 -11.25 -10.99
N GLU A 87 -4.81 -11.70 -10.04
CA GLU A 87 -4.16 -10.79 -9.09
C GLU A 87 -3.25 -9.77 -9.79
N ALA A 88 -2.70 -10.13 -10.94
CA ALA A 88 -1.94 -9.22 -11.80
C ALA A 88 -2.73 -7.98 -12.22
N HIS A 89 -4.04 -8.09 -12.47
CA HIS A 89 -4.87 -6.93 -12.85
C HIS A 89 -5.06 -5.98 -11.65
N LEU A 90 -5.23 -6.53 -10.45
CA LEU A 90 -5.33 -5.72 -9.24
C LEU A 90 -4.01 -4.97 -8.98
N HIS A 91 -2.88 -5.66 -9.13
CA HIS A 91 -1.56 -5.05 -9.02
C HIS A 91 -1.24 -4.05 -10.13
N LEU A 92 -1.78 -4.24 -11.34
CA LEU A 92 -1.66 -3.24 -12.39
C LEU A 92 -2.36 -1.93 -12.02
N MET A 93 -3.54 -2.01 -11.41
CA MET A 93 -4.23 -0.82 -10.91
C MET A 93 -3.47 -0.16 -9.76
N ASP A 94 -2.89 -0.96 -8.87
CA ASP A 94 -2.00 -0.46 -7.82
C ASP A 94 -0.81 0.31 -8.46
N LEU A 95 -0.23 -0.23 -9.54
CA LEU A 95 0.93 0.31 -10.26
C LEU A 95 0.66 1.64 -10.98
N VAL A 96 -0.54 1.81 -11.54
CA VAL A 96 -0.95 3.01 -12.29
C VAL A 96 -1.29 4.20 -11.36
N GLY A 97 -1.27 3.98 -10.05
CA GLY A 97 -1.53 5.00 -9.02
C GLY A 97 -2.81 4.77 -8.21
N GLY A 98 -3.50 3.64 -8.42
CA GLY A 98 -4.69 3.24 -7.67
C GLY A 98 -4.39 2.70 -6.27
N TRP A 99 -3.12 2.57 -5.88
CA TRP A 99 -2.72 1.96 -4.60
C TRP A 99 -3.41 2.54 -3.34
N PRO A 100 -3.75 3.84 -3.22
CA PRO A 100 -4.48 4.34 -2.04
C PRO A 100 -5.92 3.83 -2.00
N ALA A 101 -6.59 3.82 -3.17
CA ALA A 101 -7.95 3.30 -3.32
C ALA A 101 -7.99 1.78 -3.11
N ALA A 102 -6.99 1.06 -3.64
CA ALA A 102 -6.82 -0.37 -3.42
C ALA A 102 -6.63 -0.71 -1.94
N TYR A 103 -5.76 0.02 -1.24
CA TYR A 103 -5.54 -0.14 0.18
C TYR A 103 -6.83 0.03 1.00
N LEU A 104 -7.62 1.05 0.67
CA LEU A 104 -8.92 1.29 1.29
C LEU A 104 -9.91 0.16 0.95
N ALA A 105 -9.99 -0.24 -0.32
CA ALA A 105 -10.87 -1.30 -0.78
C ALA A 105 -10.56 -2.65 -0.10
N GLN A 106 -9.29 -3.02 0.03
CA GLN A 106 -8.87 -4.21 0.78
C GLN A 106 -9.42 -4.21 2.21
N ARG A 107 -9.34 -3.07 2.91
CA ARG A 107 -9.81 -2.89 4.29
C ARG A 107 -11.33 -2.89 4.42
N VAL A 108 -12.02 -2.17 3.54
CA VAL A 108 -13.49 -2.08 3.51
C VAL A 108 -14.09 -3.46 3.20
N PHE A 109 -13.56 -4.13 2.17
CA PHE A 109 -14.07 -5.43 1.76
C PHE A 109 -13.52 -6.58 2.59
N ARG A 110 -12.50 -6.33 3.43
CA ARG A 110 -11.74 -7.35 4.19
C ARG A 110 -11.25 -8.48 3.30
N HIS A 111 -10.89 -8.13 2.08
CA HIS A 111 -10.52 -9.07 1.03
C HIS A 111 -9.02 -8.96 0.76
N LYS A 112 -8.34 -10.09 0.62
CA LYS A 112 -6.89 -10.18 0.32
C LYS A 112 -5.92 -9.53 1.34
N ILE A 113 -6.40 -9.20 2.55
CA ILE A 113 -5.54 -8.68 3.64
C ILE A 113 -4.63 -9.76 4.23
N ALA A 114 -5.12 -11.01 4.31
CA ALA A 114 -4.40 -12.11 4.96
C ALA A 114 -3.45 -12.88 4.01
N LYS A 115 -3.55 -12.66 2.70
CA LYS A 115 -2.75 -13.36 1.70
C LYS A 115 -1.38 -12.69 1.59
N ARG A 116 -0.33 -13.38 2.06
CA ARG A 116 1.02 -12.80 2.20
C ARG A 116 1.63 -12.40 0.86
N GLU A 117 1.46 -13.24 -0.15
CA GLU A 117 2.02 -13.04 -1.48
C GLU A 117 1.41 -11.80 -2.13
N PHE A 118 0.09 -11.62 -1.98
CA PHE A 118 -0.63 -10.45 -2.47
C PHE A 118 -0.17 -9.17 -1.77
N GLN A 119 -0.05 -9.22 -0.43
CA GLN A 119 0.43 -8.07 0.34
C GLN A 119 1.88 -7.73 0.01
N PHE A 120 2.74 -8.73 -0.21
CA PHE A 120 4.14 -8.51 -0.59
C PHE A 120 4.25 -7.74 -1.91
N THR A 121 3.56 -8.19 -2.95
CA THR A 121 3.54 -7.50 -4.26
C THR A 121 2.93 -6.11 -4.15
N PHE A 122 1.84 -5.95 -3.40
CA PHE A 122 1.24 -4.65 -3.13
C PHE A 122 2.25 -3.68 -2.49
N TRP A 123 2.96 -4.10 -1.44
CA TRP A 123 3.95 -3.26 -0.77
C TRP A 123 5.16 -2.95 -1.64
N LEU A 124 5.58 -3.88 -2.51
CA LEU A 124 6.63 -3.63 -3.50
C LEU A 124 6.24 -2.48 -4.44
N ILE A 125 5.01 -2.50 -4.95
CA ILE A 125 4.48 -1.45 -5.82
C ILE A 125 4.43 -0.10 -5.10
N VAL A 126 4.03 -0.10 -3.83
CA VAL A 126 4.03 1.11 -3.00
C VAL A 126 5.44 1.66 -2.84
N ILE A 127 6.45 0.82 -2.58
CA ILE A 127 7.86 1.23 -2.48
C ILE A 127 8.35 1.85 -3.80
N VAL A 128 8.00 1.26 -4.94
CA VAL A 128 8.33 1.82 -6.26
C VAL A 128 7.75 3.22 -6.43
N HIS A 129 6.49 3.44 -6.04
CA HIS A 129 5.90 4.79 -6.06
C HIS A 129 6.63 5.78 -5.16
N GLN A 130 7.07 5.35 -3.96
CA GLN A 130 7.85 6.21 -3.06
C GLN A 130 9.19 6.60 -3.69
N TYR A 131 9.89 5.62 -4.27
CA TYR A 131 11.16 5.86 -4.95
C TYR A 131 11.00 6.88 -6.08
N VAL A 132 10.02 6.68 -6.96
CA VAL A 132 9.73 7.58 -8.08
C VAL A 132 9.37 8.98 -7.57
N ALA A 133 8.53 9.10 -6.53
CA ALA A 133 8.17 10.39 -5.97
C ALA A 133 9.39 11.13 -5.39
N VAL A 134 10.27 10.43 -4.67
CA VAL A 134 11.48 10.99 -4.07
C VAL A 134 12.51 11.41 -5.12
N ASP A 135 12.71 10.61 -6.17
CA ASP A 135 13.62 10.96 -7.25
C ASP A 135 13.08 12.13 -8.09
N PHE A 136 11.78 12.15 -8.38
CA PHE A 136 11.11 13.28 -9.03
C PHE A 136 11.29 14.59 -8.26
N MET A 137 11.12 14.56 -6.94
CA MET A 137 11.37 15.74 -6.09
C MET A 137 12.82 16.22 -6.11
N GLN A 138 13.76 15.31 -6.33
CA GLN A 138 15.17 15.64 -6.46
C GLN A 138 15.57 16.02 -7.88
N ALA A 139 14.59 16.22 -8.78
CA ALA A 139 14.80 16.47 -10.21
C ALA A 139 15.60 15.35 -10.89
N TRP A 140 15.23 14.10 -10.63
CA TRP A 140 15.77 12.89 -11.28
C TRP A 140 17.25 12.60 -11.02
N LYS A 141 17.84 13.23 -9.98
CA LYS A 141 19.26 13.10 -9.65
C LYS A 141 19.71 11.65 -9.49
N TRP A 142 18.93 10.80 -8.83
CA TRP A 142 19.34 9.41 -8.56
C TRP A 142 19.33 8.58 -9.83
N THR A 143 18.31 8.77 -10.68
CA THR A 143 18.28 8.12 -12.00
C THR A 143 19.50 8.54 -12.84
N HIS A 144 19.88 9.82 -12.82
CA HIS A 144 21.09 10.29 -13.51
C HIS A 144 22.38 9.71 -12.94
N TYR A 145 22.51 9.60 -11.61
CA TYR A 145 23.68 8.98 -10.97
C TYR A 145 23.82 7.49 -11.34
N VAL A 146 22.72 6.74 -11.30
CA VAL A 146 22.73 5.31 -11.64
C VAL A 146 23.05 5.12 -13.11
N HIS A 147 22.49 5.93 -14.01
CA HIS A 147 22.77 5.84 -15.43
C HIS A 147 24.26 6.11 -15.73
N GLY A 148 24.83 7.17 -15.14
CA GLY A 148 26.26 7.47 -15.30
C GLY A 148 27.18 6.37 -14.76
N ALA A 149 26.83 5.76 -13.62
CA ALA A 149 27.61 4.65 -13.06
C ALA A 149 27.55 3.40 -13.97
N LEU A 150 26.38 3.07 -14.52
CA LEU A 150 26.23 1.92 -15.44
C LEU A 150 26.97 2.13 -16.75
N GLU A 151 27.00 3.35 -17.29
CA GLU A 151 27.79 3.69 -18.48
C GLU A 151 29.30 3.56 -18.22
N GLN A 152 29.76 3.92 -17.03
CA GLN A 152 31.14 3.75 -16.62
C GLN A 152 31.55 2.27 -16.52
N PHE A 153 30.68 1.39 -16.02
CA PHE A 153 30.92 -0.06 -16.02
C PHE A 153 30.81 -0.70 -17.40
N ARG A 154 30.04 -0.12 -18.32
CA ARG A 154 29.90 -0.62 -19.70
C ARG A 154 31.11 -0.27 -20.58
N SER A 155 31.84 0.79 -20.23
CA SER A 155 32.99 1.30 -20.98
C SER A 155 34.35 0.77 -20.50
N SER A 156 34.37 -0.02 -19.42
CA SER A 156 35.53 -0.76 -18.89
C SER A 156 35.53 -2.22 -19.32
#